data_AF-A0A846BP20-F1
#
_entry.id   AF-A0A846BP20-F1
#
_cell.length_a   1.000
_cell.length_b   1.000
_cell.length_c   1.000
_cell.angle_alpha   90.00
_cell.angle_beta   90.00
_cell.angle_gamma   90.00
#
_symmetry.space_group_name_H-M   'P 1'
#
loop_
_entity.id
_entity.type
_entity.pdbx_description
1 polymer ?
#
loop_
_entity_poly.entity_id
_entity_poly.type
_entity_poly.pdbx_seq_one_letter_code
_entity_poly.pdbx_strand_id
1 'polypeptide(L)'
;MKVSLELPDIVDVDQRYLMEALVAMLYFRGKLSEHQACQTLNINRRDFEEMLPHYGLSILGDSQENLDIELTARLENDLQDTNSTDNSLVSNNPPVEQADRL
;
A
#
# COMPACT_ATOMS: atom_id res chain seq x y z
N MET A 1 -31.36 5.40 -1.50
CA MET A 1 -31.34 4.06 -2.11
C MET A 1 -31.22 3.03 -0.99
N LYS A 2 -32.02 1.97 -0.99
CA LYS A 2 -32.00 0.94 0.07
C LYS A 2 -31.51 -0.36 -0.57
N VAL A 3 -30.41 -0.90 -0.06
CA VAL A 3 -29.88 -2.20 -0.47
C VAL A 3 -30.39 -3.23 0.53
N SER A 4 -31.00 -4.30 0.05
CA SER A 4 -31.44 -5.44 0.87
C SER A 4 -30.42 -6.55 0.72
N LEU A 5 -29.97 -7.13 1.83
CA LEU A 5 -29.04 -8.24 1.87
C LEU A 5 -29.79 -9.48 2.38
N GLU A 6 -29.79 -10.56 1.62
CA GLU A 6 -30.30 -11.85 2.08
C GLU A 6 -29.17 -12.58 2.78
N LEU A 7 -29.37 -12.88 4.06
CA LEU A 7 -28.47 -13.70 4.85
C LEU A 7 -29.07 -15.11 4.97
N PRO A 8 -28.26 -16.17 4.96
CA PRO A 8 -28.75 -17.49 5.33
C PRO A 8 -29.27 -17.46 6.79
N ASP A 9 -30.15 -18.39 7.15
CA ASP A 9 -30.61 -18.56 8.53
C ASP A 9 -29.44 -19.07 9.39
N ILE A 10 -28.58 -18.13 9.81
CA ILE A 10 -27.48 -18.41 10.71
C ILE A 10 -27.99 -18.14 12.12
N VAL A 11 -28.13 -19.19 12.90
CA VAL A 11 -28.44 -19.08 14.33
C VAL A 11 -27.20 -18.49 15.01
N ASP A 12 -27.39 -17.47 15.86
CA ASP A 12 -26.38 -16.93 16.78
C ASP A 12 -25.33 -15.94 16.22
N VAL A 13 -25.62 -15.26 15.09
CA VAL A 13 -24.76 -14.16 14.61
C VAL A 13 -25.30 -12.81 15.04
N ASP A 14 -24.46 -12.03 15.73
CA ASP A 14 -24.77 -10.67 16.15
C ASP A 14 -24.93 -9.74 14.93
N GLN A 15 -26.05 -9.02 14.85
CA GLN A 15 -26.33 -8.06 13.77
C GLN A 15 -25.27 -6.95 13.71
N ARG A 16 -24.76 -6.52 14.85
CA ARG A 16 -23.71 -5.50 14.95
C ARG A 16 -22.41 -6.00 14.34
N TYR A 17 -22.02 -7.23 14.64
CA TYR A 17 -20.84 -7.87 14.05
C TYR A 17 -20.93 -7.91 12.52
N LEU A 18 -22.10 -8.30 11.99
CA LEU A 18 -22.36 -8.30 10.54
C LEU A 18 -22.23 -6.90 9.93
N MET A 19 -22.79 -5.88 10.59
CA MET A 19 -22.76 -4.50 10.11
C MET A 19 -21.33 -3.95 10.10
N GLU A 20 -20.59 -4.16 11.18
CA GLU A 20 -19.19 -3.77 11.32
C GLU A 20 -18.31 -4.47 10.28
N ALA A 21 -18.45 -5.79 10.09
CA ALA A 21 -17.73 -6.54 9.08
C ALA A 21 -17.98 -6.01 7.66
N LEU A 22 -19.25 -5.74 7.32
CA LEU A 22 -19.61 -5.21 6.02
C LEU A 22 -19.02 -3.82 5.77
N VAL A 23 -19.13 -2.92 6.75
CA VAL A 23 -18.58 -1.55 6.64
C VAL A 23 -17.07 -1.59 6.52
N ALA A 24 -16.40 -2.42 7.32
CA ALA A 24 -14.94 -2.58 7.28
C ALA A 24 -14.47 -3.11 5.91
N MET A 25 -15.16 -4.08 5.34
CA MET A 25 -14.87 -4.59 4.00
C MET A 25 -15.10 -3.55 2.89
N LEU A 26 -16.15 -2.75 2.98
CA LEU A 26 -16.41 -1.68 2.03
C LEU A 26 -15.36 -0.57 2.11
N TYR A 27 -14.91 -0.23 3.32
CA TYR A 27 -13.79 0.67 3.56
C TYR A 27 -12.50 0.14 2.94
N PHE A 28 -12.12 -1.11 3.23
CA PHE A 28 -10.91 -1.73 2.70
C PHE A 28 -10.89 -1.78 1.17
N ARG A 29 -12.04 -2.00 0.52
CA ARG A 29 -12.16 -1.98 -0.95
C ARG A 29 -12.26 -0.57 -1.56
N GLY A 30 -12.09 0.48 -0.76
CA GLY A 30 -12.17 1.88 -1.18
C GLY A 30 -13.57 2.30 -1.65
N LYS A 31 -14.62 1.53 -1.34
CA LYS A 31 -16.02 1.85 -1.69
C LYS A 31 -16.66 2.81 -0.71
N LEU A 32 -16.04 2.98 0.45
CA LEU A 32 -16.54 3.80 1.54
C LEU A 32 -15.34 4.51 2.18
N SER A 33 -15.44 5.83 2.38
CA SER A 33 -14.37 6.57 3.07
C SER A 33 -14.41 6.30 4.58
N GLU A 34 -13.30 6.51 5.27
CA GLU A 34 -13.24 6.38 6.75
C GLU A 34 -14.33 7.20 7.44
N HIS A 35 -14.55 8.45 6.99
CA HIS A 35 -15.59 9.32 7.51
C HIS A 35 -16.99 8.72 7.32
N GLN A 36 -17.29 8.18 6.12
CA GLN A 36 -18.56 7.50 5.86
C GLN A 36 -18.72 6.24 6.73
N ALA A 37 -17.62 5.54 7.03
CA ALA A 37 -17.65 4.32 7.84
C ALA A 37 -17.99 4.65 9.29
N CYS A 38 -17.31 5.65 9.85
CA CYS A 38 -17.58 6.19 11.18
C CYS A 38 -19.03 6.67 11.31
N GLN A 39 -19.55 7.39 10.30
CA GLN A 39 -20.95 7.82 10.28
C GLN A 39 -21.94 6.66 10.22
N THR A 40 -21.64 5.61 9.45
CA THR A 40 -22.52 4.44 9.30
C THR A 40 -22.60 3.64 10.59
N LEU A 41 -21.48 3.49 11.29
CA LEU A 41 -21.39 2.73 12.54
C LEU A 41 -21.68 3.58 13.79
N ASN A 42 -21.78 4.90 13.63
CA ASN A 42 -21.94 5.88 14.71
C ASN A 42 -20.85 5.75 15.79
N ILE A 43 -19.60 5.64 15.35
CA ILE A 43 -18.40 5.57 16.20
C ILE A 43 -17.39 6.63 15.79
N ASN A 44 -16.42 6.91 16.65
CA ASN A 44 -15.34 7.84 16.31
C ASN A 44 -14.23 7.13 15.50
N ARG A 45 -13.32 7.92 14.92
CA ARG A 45 -12.21 7.41 14.11
C ARG A 45 -11.32 6.41 14.86
N ARG A 46 -10.96 6.69 16.12
CA ARG A 46 -10.11 5.80 16.91
C ARG A 46 -10.80 4.46 17.16
N ASP A 47 -12.08 4.49 17.51
CA ASP A 47 -12.86 3.26 17.72
C ASP A 47 -12.96 2.44 16.42
N PHE A 48 -13.11 3.11 15.29
CA PHE A 48 -13.13 2.46 13.98
C PHE A 48 -11.78 1.80 13.65
N GLU A 49 -10.69 2.51 13.88
CA GLU A 49 -9.32 2.01 13.71
C GLU A 49 -9.06 0.79 14.62
N GLU A 50 -9.46 0.84 15.89
CA GLU A 50 -9.33 -0.28 16.84
C GLU A 50 -10.19 -1.49 16.47
N MET A 51 -11.30 -1.27 15.76
CA MET A 51 -12.22 -2.32 15.32
C MET A 51 -11.67 -3.12 14.13
N LEU A 52 -10.95 -2.49 13.19
CA LEU A 52 -10.50 -3.13 11.94
C LEU A 52 -9.73 -4.46 12.13
N PRO A 53 -8.78 -4.58 13.09
CA PRO A 53 -8.06 -5.84 13.33
C PRO A 53 -8.97 -7.01 13.71
N HIS A 54 -10.11 -6.77 14.36
CA HIS A 54 -11.06 -7.84 14.70
C HIS A 54 -11.67 -8.52 13.47
N TYR A 55 -11.61 -7.84 12.32
CA TYR A 55 -12.08 -8.32 11.03
C TYR A 55 -10.93 -8.71 10.10
N GLY A 56 -9.69 -8.80 10.61
CA GLY A 56 -8.51 -9.18 9.84
C GLY A 56 -8.02 -8.08 8.89
N LEU A 57 -8.40 -6.83 9.14
CA LEU A 57 -8.03 -5.68 8.31
C LEU A 57 -7.02 -4.80 9.05
N SER A 58 -6.02 -4.31 8.32
CA SER A 58 -5.02 -3.38 8.83
C SER A 58 -5.28 -1.97 8.29
N ILE A 59 -5.11 -0.96 9.16
CA ILE A 59 -5.10 0.47 8.77
C ILE A 59 -3.89 0.80 7.91
N LEU A 60 -2.76 0.16 8.21
CA LEU A 60 -1.53 0.27 7.45
C LEU A 60 -1.67 -0.65 6.26
N GLY A 61 -1.99 -0.04 5.13
CA GLY A 61 -2.62 -0.67 3.99
C GLY A 61 -1.77 -1.72 3.29
N ASP A 62 -2.28 -2.95 3.31
CA ASP A 62 -2.24 -3.85 2.17
C ASP A 62 -3.36 -3.46 1.20
N SER A 63 -3.43 -2.19 0.78
CA SER A 63 -4.26 -1.87 -0.37
C SER A 63 -3.64 -2.59 -1.56
N GLN A 64 -4.46 -3.18 -2.42
CA GLN A 64 -3.94 -3.86 -3.61
C GLN A 64 -3.03 -2.93 -4.43
N GLU A 65 -3.37 -1.64 -4.46
CA GLU A 65 -2.55 -0.59 -5.07
C GLU A 65 -1.16 -0.47 -4.42
N ASN A 66 -1.04 -0.48 -3.09
CA ASN A 66 0.26 -0.47 -2.41
C ASN A 66 1.06 -1.74 -2.69
N LEU A 67 0.41 -2.91 -2.73
CA LEU A 67 1.05 -4.18 -3.06
C LEU A 67 1.55 -4.19 -4.52
N ASP A 68 0.76 -3.67 -5.45
CA ASP A 68 1.13 -3.57 -6.86
C ASP A 68 2.30 -2.59 -7.06
N ILE A 69 2.32 -1.48 -6.31
CA ILE A 69 3.44 -0.53 -6.29
C ILE A 69 4.70 -1.19 -5.73
N GLU A 70 4.63 -1.91 -4.60
CA GLU A 70 5.79 -2.61 -4.02
C GLU A 70 6.32 -3.70 -4.96
N LEU A 71 5.42 -4.47 -5.58
CA LEU A 71 5.79 -5.52 -6.51
C LEU A 71 6.46 -4.96 -7.77
N THR A 72 5.93 -3.87 -8.32
CA THR A 72 6.51 -3.19 -9.48
C THR A 72 7.88 -2.60 -9.16
N ALA A 73 8.02 -1.95 -8.00
CA ALA A 73 9.29 -1.38 -7.56
C ALA A 73 10.39 -2.44 -7.37
N ARG A 74 10.05 -3.66 -6.92
CA ARG A 74 11.02 -4.76 -6.84
C ARG A 74 11.47 -5.24 -8.22
N LEU A 75 10.54 -5.41 -9.16
CA LEU A 75 10.85 -5.87 -10.52
C LEU A 75 11.76 -4.90 -11.30
N GLU A 76 11.63 -3.59 -11.05
CA GLU A 76 12.49 -2.57 -11.68
C GLU A 76 13.92 -2.56 -11.13
N ASN A 77 14.10 -2.83 -9.84
CA ASN A 77 15.43 -2.87 -9.22
C ASN A 77 16.26 -4.07 -9.72
N ASP A 78 15.61 -5.22 -9.94
CA ASP A 78 16.29 -6.44 -10.43
C ASP A 78 16.82 -6.29 -11.88
N LEU A 79 16.34 -5.29 -12.64
CA LEU A 79 16.80 -5.03 -14.02
C LEU A 79 18.01 -4.09 -14.11
N GLN A 80 18.32 -3.31 -13.07
CA GLN A 80 19.40 -2.32 -13.10
C GLN A 80 20.79 -2.88 -12.80
N ASP A 81 20.87 -4.07 -12.20
CA ASP A 81 22.14 -4.72 -11.83
C ASP A 81 22.91 -5.35 -13.02
N THR A 82 22.34 -5.37 -14.24
CA THR A 82 22.96 -6.04 -15.40
C THR A 82 23.80 -5.12 -16.30
N ASN A 83 23.80 -3.80 -16.08
CA ASN A 83 24.44 -2.84 -17.00
C ASN A 83 25.76 -2.22 -16.52
N SER A 84 26.28 -2.59 -15.34
CA SER A 84 27.54 -2.05 -14.81
C SER A 84 28.68 -3.06 -14.85
N THR A 85 29.12 -3.49 -16.03
CA THR A 85 30.51 -3.93 -16.20
C THR A 85 31.01 -3.60 -17.61
N ASP A 86 32.20 -3.02 -17.64
CA ASP A 86 33.13 -2.93 -18.77
C ASP A 86 33.09 -1.64 -19.61
N ASN A 87 33.79 -0.61 -19.12
CA ASN A 87 34.50 0.31 -20.00
C ASN A 87 35.75 0.87 -19.31
N SER A 88 36.72 0.00 -19.04
CA SER A 88 38.09 0.36 -18.68
C SER A 88 38.98 -0.04 -19.84
N LEU A 89 39.31 0.88 -20.75
CA LEU A 89 40.49 0.77 -21.61
C LEU A 89 40.83 2.12 -22.28
N VAL A 90 42.14 2.40 -22.28
CA VAL A 90 42.90 3.42 -23.03
C VAL A 90 43.16 4.76 -22.35
N SER A 91 44.14 4.75 -21.44
CA SER A 91 45.00 5.90 -21.15
C SER A 91 46.21 5.87 -22.09
N ASN A 92 46.26 6.77 -23.08
CA ASN A 92 47.44 7.01 -23.93
C ASN A 92 48.17 8.30 -23.48
N ASN A 93 49.49 8.21 -23.50
CA ASN A 93 50.54 8.96 -22.80
C ASN A 93 50.85 10.43 -23.30
N PRO A 94 51.81 11.17 -22.68
CA PRO A 94 51.90 12.65 -22.49
C PRO A 94 52.87 13.34 -23.51
N PRO A 95 53.67 14.44 -23.27
CA PRO A 95 53.68 15.55 -22.28
C PRO A 95 53.87 16.97 -22.92
N VAL A 96 53.56 18.09 -22.23
CA VAL A 96 54.20 19.41 -22.53
C VAL A 96 54.35 20.27 -21.26
N GLU A 97 55.59 20.31 -20.77
CA GLU A 97 56.39 21.48 -20.35
C GLU A 97 55.65 22.82 -20.12
N GLN A 98 55.68 23.32 -18.87
CA GLN A 98 55.76 24.75 -18.54
C GLN A 98 55.88 24.96 -17.02
N ALA A 99 56.98 25.58 -16.58
CA ALA A 99 56.98 26.77 -15.73
C ALA A 99 58.40 27.16 -15.33
N ASP A 100 59.05 27.94 -16.20
CA ASP A 100 59.84 29.08 -15.73
C ASP A 100 58.95 29.96 -14.84
N ARG A 101 59.45 30.36 -13.65
CA ARG A 101 59.22 31.69 -13.06
C ARG A 101 60.00 31.85 -11.73
N LEU A 102 61.05 32.66 -11.86
CA LEU A 102 61.62 33.65 -10.92
C LEU A 102 62.13 33.19 -9.55
#